data_AF-A0A1Q7UY31-F1
#
_entry.id   AF-A0A1Q7UY31-F1
#
_cell.length_a   1.000
_cell.length_b   1.000
_cell.length_c   1.000
_cell.angle_alpha   90.00
_cell.angle_beta   90.00
_cell.angle_gamma   90.00
#
_symmetry.space_group_name_H-M   'P 1'
#
loop_
_entity.id
_entity.type
_entity.pdbx_description
1 polymer ?
#
loop_
_entity_poly.entity_id
_entity_poly.type
_entity_poly.pdbx_seq_one_letter_code
_entity_poly.pdbx_strand_id
1 'polypeptide(L)'
;MPLIAFERENAREGGSPWKLKSWQTIIKDKDHGWTPLLWVVYLGFFFIDPVMSHTSLRIWLLDLAGATVFLFLYFGLFALESPRTAIHIGGMVLLGMLFLPINGGACTFFIFASAMLPFSISKQTSAFLGLAIVAIVGAIEGLLLHLNGWTLFYAAVFPMIIGAGNTVFAERNRMNRKLRKANEEIEHLAKVAERERIARDLHDVLGHTLSVITLKSELAGKLMDRDPQRAAQEIHEVEEISRQALSDVRDAIRGYRSQGLLAELARAKSTLETAGVTVECDAAASVNIP
;
A
#
# COMPACT_ATOMS: atom_id res chain seq x y z
N MET A 1 30.58 1.64 8.29
CA MET A 1 29.78 2.82 8.68
C MET A 1 29.39 3.63 7.42
N PRO A 2 28.43 3.16 6.58
CA PRO A 2 28.05 3.85 5.34
C PRO A 2 26.56 4.28 5.28
N LEU A 3 25.83 4.27 6.40
CA LEU A 3 24.37 4.49 6.43
C LEU A 3 23.94 5.97 6.37
N ILE A 4 24.88 6.93 6.52
CA ILE A 4 24.54 8.36 6.59
C ILE A 4 24.58 9.03 5.20
N ALA A 5 25.16 8.38 4.18
CA ALA A 5 25.25 8.95 2.84
C ALA A 5 23.96 8.78 2.01
N PHE A 6 23.15 7.75 2.27
CA PHE A 6 21.96 7.43 1.46
C PHE A 6 20.74 8.32 1.79
N GLU A 7 20.67 8.90 3.00
CA GLU A 7 19.58 9.80 3.39
C GLU A 7 19.74 11.24 2.88
N ARG A 8 20.95 11.65 2.48
CA ARG A 8 21.18 13.03 1.99
C ARG A 8 20.86 13.24 0.52
N GLU A 9 20.71 12.18 -0.26
CA GLU A 9 20.47 12.29 -1.70
C GLU A 9 18.98 12.38 -2.04
N ASN A 10 18.09 11.75 -1.26
CA ASN A 10 16.64 11.87 -1.42
C ASN A 10 16.05 13.21 -0.93
N ALA A 11 16.83 14.04 -0.23
CA ALA A 11 16.38 15.35 0.25
C ALA A 11 16.57 16.48 -0.79
N ARG A 12 17.14 16.19 -1.97
CA ARG A 12 17.47 17.18 -3.01
C ARG A 12 16.67 17.09 -4.30
N GLU A 13 15.69 16.21 -4.40
CA GLU A 13 14.68 16.30 -5.46
C GLU A 13 13.59 17.30 -5.05
N GLY A 14 13.97 18.58 -5.00
CA GLY A 14 13.04 19.70 -5.01
C GLY A 14 12.38 19.79 -6.38
N GLY A 15 11.54 18.81 -6.72
CA GLY A 15 10.67 18.90 -7.89
C GLY A 15 9.88 20.20 -7.81
N SER A 16 9.79 20.91 -8.94
CA SER A 16 9.02 22.15 -9.03
C SER A 16 7.64 21.96 -8.38
N PRO A 17 7.19 22.85 -7.48
CA PRO A 17 5.91 22.72 -6.79
C PRO A 17 4.70 22.72 -7.76
N TRP A 18 4.95 23.02 -9.03
CA TRP A 18 3.98 23.05 -10.12
C TRP A 18 4.08 21.83 -11.06
N LYS A 19 4.91 20.83 -10.72
CA LYS A 19 5.08 19.64 -11.55
C LYS A 19 3.83 18.76 -11.47
N LEU A 20 3.20 18.57 -12.62
CA LEU A 20 1.99 17.76 -12.77
C LEU A 20 2.35 16.27 -12.85
N LYS A 21 1.57 15.44 -12.17
CA LYS A 21 1.57 13.99 -12.35
C LYS A 21 1.13 13.65 -13.77
N SER A 22 1.65 12.56 -14.31
CA SER A 22 1.19 12.07 -15.61
C SER A 22 -0.29 11.63 -15.52
N TRP A 23 -1.06 11.89 -16.57
CA TRP A 23 -2.47 11.48 -16.66
C TRP A 23 -2.68 9.98 -16.44
N GLN A 24 -1.74 9.14 -16.89
CA GLN A 24 -1.79 7.69 -16.66
C GLN A 24 -1.66 7.35 -15.17
N THR A 25 -0.83 8.10 -14.43
CA THR A 25 -0.64 7.90 -13.00
C THR A 25 -1.87 8.30 -12.21
N ILE A 26 -2.55 9.38 -12.59
CA ILE A 26 -3.77 9.86 -11.93
C ILE A 26 -4.91 8.84 -12.08
N ILE A 27 -5.11 8.31 -13.29
CA ILE A 27 -6.20 7.36 -13.58
C ILE A 27 -5.91 5.97 -13.00
N LYS A 28 -4.64 5.53 -13.00
CA LYS A 28 -4.23 4.21 -12.47
C LYS A 28 -3.91 4.22 -10.97
N ASP A 29 -4.02 5.35 -10.29
CA ASP A 29 -3.78 5.42 -8.85
C ASP A 29 -4.82 4.57 -8.10
N LYS A 30 -4.37 3.44 -7.54
CA LYS A 30 -5.23 2.53 -6.76
C LYS A 30 -5.83 3.19 -5.53
N ASP A 31 -5.25 4.29 -5.06
CA ASP A 31 -5.67 4.94 -3.83
C ASP A 31 -6.80 5.96 -4.04
N HIS A 32 -6.88 6.62 -5.20
CA HIS A 32 -7.86 7.69 -5.46
C HIS A 32 -8.62 7.53 -6.78
N GLY A 33 -8.04 6.92 -7.83
CA GLY A 33 -8.70 6.64 -9.11
C GLY A 33 -9.59 7.77 -9.64
N TRP A 34 -10.85 7.45 -9.99
CA TRP A 34 -11.86 8.39 -10.51
C TRP A 34 -12.62 9.15 -9.41
N THR A 35 -12.34 8.86 -8.14
CA THR A 35 -13.09 9.40 -7.00
C THR A 35 -13.11 10.93 -6.93
N PRO A 36 -12.03 11.66 -7.25
CA PRO A 36 -12.06 13.13 -7.27
C PRO A 36 -13.10 13.70 -8.25
N LEU A 37 -13.32 13.04 -9.39
CA LEU A 37 -14.32 13.49 -10.38
C LEU A 37 -15.74 13.30 -9.85
N LEU A 38 -16.00 12.23 -9.10
CA LEU A 38 -17.30 12.00 -8.46
C LEU A 38 -17.63 13.10 -7.45
N TRP A 39 -16.65 13.54 -6.66
CA TRP A 39 -16.89 14.55 -5.64
C TRP A 39 -17.18 15.94 -6.23
N VAL A 40 -16.65 16.27 -7.42
CA VAL A 40 -16.93 17.55 -8.09
C VAL A 40 -18.42 17.73 -8.41
N VAL A 41 -19.21 16.65 -8.51
CA VAL A 41 -20.66 16.74 -8.68
C VAL A 41 -21.32 17.54 -7.55
N TYR A 42 -20.79 17.49 -6.33
CA TYR A 42 -21.28 18.28 -5.20
C TYR A 42 -21.01 19.79 -5.33
N LEU A 43 -20.18 20.22 -6.27
CA LEU A 43 -20.07 21.64 -6.64
C LEU A 43 -21.41 22.18 -7.18
N GLY A 44 -22.31 21.33 -7.68
CA GLY A 44 -23.66 21.73 -8.08
C GLY A 44 -24.45 22.45 -6.98
N PHE A 45 -24.18 22.15 -5.70
CA PHE A 45 -24.84 22.82 -4.56
C PHE A 45 -24.50 24.32 -4.47
N PHE A 46 -23.32 24.72 -4.96
CA PHE A 46 -22.92 26.13 -5.03
C PHE A 46 -23.83 26.96 -5.95
N PHE A 47 -24.44 26.32 -6.97
CA PHE A 47 -25.31 26.98 -7.94
C PHE A 47 -26.80 26.92 -7.56
N ILE A 48 -27.19 26.27 -6.46
CA ILE A 48 -28.60 26.19 -6.06
C ILE A 48 -29.14 27.57 -5.67
N ASP A 49 -28.39 28.32 -4.86
CA ASP A 49 -28.80 29.63 -4.38
C ASP A 49 -29.03 30.64 -5.52
N PRO A 50 -28.10 30.84 -6.49
CA PRO A 50 -28.34 31.77 -7.61
C PRO A 50 -29.48 31.33 -8.54
N VAL A 51 -29.73 30.02 -8.68
CA VAL A 51 -30.87 29.49 -9.43
C VAL A 51 -32.18 29.81 -8.71
N MET A 52 -32.27 29.57 -7.40
CA MET A 52 -33.49 29.78 -6.62
C MET A 52 -33.82 31.26 -6.44
N SER A 53 -32.81 32.10 -6.22
CA SER A 53 -32.96 33.54 -6.01
C SER A 53 -33.04 34.36 -7.31
N HIS A 54 -32.99 33.70 -8.49
CA HIS A 54 -33.11 34.34 -9.81
C HIS A 54 -32.17 35.55 -9.97
N THR A 55 -30.88 35.34 -9.66
CA THR A 55 -29.90 36.42 -9.58
C THR A 55 -29.55 37.03 -10.94
N SER A 56 -28.98 38.23 -10.90
CA SER A 56 -28.52 38.92 -12.12
C SER A 56 -27.36 38.18 -12.80
N LEU A 57 -27.21 38.40 -14.12
CA LEU A 57 -26.12 37.83 -14.92
C LEU A 57 -24.72 38.15 -14.34
N ARG A 58 -24.55 39.29 -13.67
CA ARG A 58 -23.28 39.69 -13.04
C ARG A 58 -22.87 38.74 -11.92
N ILE A 59 -23.84 38.29 -11.10
CA ILE A 59 -23.61 37.34 -10.00
C ILE A 59 -23.27 35.97 -10.59
N TRP A 60 -23.98 35.55 -11.64
CA TRP A 60 -23.65 34.32 -12.37
C TRP A 60 -22.21 34.30 -12.93
N LEU A 61 -21.76 35.40 -13.53
CA LEU A 61 -20.38 35.51 -14.02
C LEU A 61 -19.36 35.45 -12.88
N LEU A 62 -19.67 36.07 -11.73
CA LEU A 62 -18.84 36.03 -10.54
C LEU A 62 -18.77 34.60 -9.96
N ASP A 63 -19.91 33.93 -9.83
CA ASP A 63 -20.02 32.55 -9.36
C ASP A 63 -19.25 31.59 -10.28
N LEU A 64 -19.36 31.75 -11.59
CA LEU A 64 -18.61 30.94 -12.55
C LEU A 64 -17.09 31.16 -12.43
N ALA A 65 -16.65 32.40 -12.19
CA ALA A 65 -15.25 32.71 -11.91
C ALA A 65 -14.79 32.05 -10.60
N GLY A 66 -15.59 32.15 -9.53
CA GLY A 66 -15.32 31.50 -8.24
C GLY A 66 -15.22 29.98 -8.35
N ALA A 67 -16.16 29.36 -9.06
CA ALA A 67 -16.16 27.92 -9.36
C ALA A 67 -14.92 27.52 -10.17
N THR A 68 -14.48 28.34 -11.12
CA THR A 68 -13.26 28.07 -11.90
C THR A 68 -12.02 28.09 -11.00
N VAL A 69 -11.89 29.09 -10.13
CA VAL A 69 -10.78 29.15 -9.15
C VAL A 69 -10.84 27.95 -8.20
N PHE A 70 -12.03 27.59 -7.73
CA PHE A 70 -12.23 26.39 -6.92
C PHE A 70 -11.75 25.13 -7.64
N LEU A 71 -12.09 24.93 -8.92
CA LEU A 71 -11.66 23.75 -9.67
C LEU A 71 -10.14 23.68 -9.79
N PHE A 72 -9.45 24.80 -10.00
CA PHE A 72 -7.98 24.82 -9.97
C PHE A 72 -7.42 24.44 -8.60
N LEU A 73 -8.01 24.94 -7.50
CA LEU A 73 -7.61 24.57 -6.14
C LEU A 73 -7.93 23.11 -5.81
N TYR A 74 -9.05 22.59 -6.30
CA TYR A 74 -9.48 21.22 -6.05
C TYR A 74 -8.62 20.23 -6.81
N PHE A 75 -8.49 20.39 -8.13
CA PHE A 75 -7.67 19.49 -8.94
C PHE A 75 -6.18 19.65 -8.68
N GLY A 76 -5.72 20.82 -8.24
CA GLY A 76 -4.33 21.03 -7.82
C GLY A 76 -3.88 20.08 -6.70
N LEU A 77 -4.79 19.68 -5.79
CA LEU A 77 -4.50 18.69 -4.74
C LEU A 77 -4.18 17.30 -5.31
N PHE A 78 -4.76 16.93 -6.46
CA PHE A 78 -4.61 15.59 -7.03
C PHE A 78 -3.58 15.56 -8.16
N ALA A 79 -3.54 16.62 -8.96
CA ALA A 79 -2.72 16.73 -10.16
C ALA A 79 -1.25 17.06 -9.87
N LEU A 80 -0.94 17.74 -8.76
CA LEU A 80 0.45 18.06 -8.40
C LEU A 80 1.15 16.87 -7.71
N GLU A 81 2.45 16.71 -7.97
CA GLU A 81 3.29 15.72 -7.28
C GLU A 81 3.46 16.08 -5.79
N SER A 82 3.66 17.36 -5.49
CA SER A 82 3.89 17.90 -4.14
C SER A 82 2.95 19.08 -3.85
N PRO A 83 1.62 18.84 -3.78
CA PRO A 83 0.66 19.91 -3.55
C PRO A 83 0.94 20.57 -2.21
N ARG A 84 1.08 21.90 -2.20
CA ARG A 84 1.06 22.69 -0.97
C ARG A 84 -0.38 22.69 -0.45
N THR A 85 -0.78 21.63 0.23
CA THR A 85 -2.16 21.35 0.66
C THR A 85 -2.77 22.50 1.47
N ALA A 86 -1.96 23.18 2.30
CA ALA A 86 -2.37 24.37 3.04
C ALA A 86 -2.85 25.53 2.14
N ILE A 87 -2.22 25.74 0.96
CA ILE A 87 -2.65 26.78 0.01
C ILE A 87 -4.00 26.42 -0.61
N HIS A 88 -4.20 25.15 -0.95
CA HIS A 88 -5.42 24.71 -1.62
C HIS A 88 -6.61 24.72 -0.64
N ILE A 89 -6.43 24.14 0.56
CA ILE A 89 -7.45 24.14 1.61
C ILE A 89 -7.72 25.56 2.09
N GLY A 90 -6.67 26.35 2.36
CA GLY A 90 -6.81 27.75 2.77
C GLY A 90 -7.49 28.59 1.69
N GLY A 91 -7.19 28.35 0.41
CA GLY A 91 -7.85 28.98 -0.72
C GLY A 91 -9.34 28.61 -0.81
N MET A 92 -9.71 27.36 -0.54
CA MET A 92 -11.13 26.95 -0.49
C MET A 92 -11.88 27.62 0.67
N VAL A 93 -11.26 27.71 1.86
CA VAL A 93 -11.83 28.44 3.00
C VAL A 93 -12.00 29.93 2.66
N LEU A 94 -10.98 30.54 2.03
CA LEU A 94 -11.04 31.94 1.60
C LEU A 94 -12.13 32.17 0.54
N LEU A 95 -12.29 31.26 -0.42
CA LEU A 95 -13.39 31.32 -1.38
C LEU A 95 -14.74 31.23 -0.68
N GLY A 96 -14.87 30.35 0.31
CA GLY A 96 -16.04 30.30 1.21
C GLY A 96 -16.33 31.68 1.78
N MET A 97 -15.34 32.31 2.43
CA MET A 97 -15.50 33.62 3.07
C MET A 97 -15.79 34.78 2.10
N LEU A 98 -15.24 34.73 0.90
CA LEU A 98 -15.47 35.80 -0.08
C LEU A 98 -16.84 35.72 -0.74
N PHE A 99 -17.36 34.50 -0.95
CA PHE A 99 -18.60 34.26 -1.68
C PHE A 99 -19.82 34.10 -0.79
N LEU A 100 -19.67 33.71 0.49
CA LEU A 100 -20.80 33.51 1.40
C LEU A 100 -21.72 34.73 1.56
N PRO A 101 -21.23 35.99 1.59
CA PRO A 101 -22.11 37.16 1.64
C PRO A 101 -22.96 37.39 0.37
N ILE A 102 -22.54 36.80 -0.76
CA ILE A 102 -23.14 37.01 -2.09
C ILE A 102 -24.02 35.82 -2.49
N ASN A 103 -23.61 34.61 -2.10
CA ASN A 103 -24.20 33.34 -2.50
C ASN A 103 -24.17 32.38 -1.30
N GLY A 104 -25.35 32.01 -0.80
CA GLY A 104 -25.47 31.09 0.34
C GLY A 104 -24.95 29.68 0.05
N GLY A 105 -24.89 29.28 -1.22
CA GLY A 105 -24.26 28.05 -1.69
C GLY A 105 -22.75 27.99 -1.49
N ALA A 106 -22.08 29.11 -1.17
CA ALA A 106 -20.64 29.13 -0.90
C ALA A 106 -20.23 28.27 0.31
N CYS A 107 -21.18 27.86 1.16
CA CYS A 107 -20.95 26.86 2.21
C CYS A 107 -20.27 25.58 1.68
N THR A 108 -20.54 25.22 0.42
CA THR A 108 -19.93 24.08 -0.26
C THR A 108 -18.40 24.13 -0.23
N PHE A 109 -17.78 25.32 -0.28
CA PHE A 109 -16.32 25.43 -0.21
C PHE A 109 -15.74 25.05 1.16
N PHE A 110 -16.42 25.38 2.27
CA PHE A 110 -16.04 24.92 3.61
C PHE A 110 -16.16 23.40 3.75
N ILE A 111 -17.19 22.81 3.12
CA ILE A 111 -17.39 21.36 3.09
C ILE A 111 -16.23 20.69 2.35
N PHE A 112 -15.84 21.18 1.17
CA PHE A 112 -14.69 20.65 0.43
C PHE A 112 -13.38 20.82 1.21
N ALA A 113 -13.14 21.98 1.81
CA ALA A 113 -11.97 22.22 2.63
C ALA A 113 -11.87 21.20 3.79
N SER A 114 -12.96 21.02 4.52
CA SER A 114 -13.05 20.06 5.63
C SER A 114 -12.95 18.61 5.18
N ALA A 115 -13.49 18.28 4.00
CA ALA A 115 -13.42 16.94 3.44
C ALA A 115 -11.97 16.55 3.07
N MET A 116 -11.17 17.50 2.57
CA MET A 116 -9.80 17.26 2.10
C MET A 116 -8.74 17.37 3.21
N LEU A 117 -9.02 18.13 4.27
CA LEU A 117 -8.09 18.41 5.37
C LEU A 117 -7.52 17.15 6.05
N PRO A 118 -8.31 16.10 6.39
CA PRO A 118 -7.80 14.93 7.08
C PRO A 118 -6.83 14.07 6.26
N PHE A 119 -6.91 14.14 4.93
CA PHE A 119 -5.98 13.43 4.05
C PHE A 119 -4.60 14.10 4.00
N SER A 120 -4.55 15.40 4.31
CA SER A 120 -3.32 16.20 4.28
C SER A 120 -2.54 16.16 5.60
N ILE A 121 -3.19 15.81 6.71
CA ILE A 121 -2.60 15.87 8.05
C ILE A 121 -2.36 14.46 8.59
N SER A 122 -1.17 14.20 9.14
CA SER A 122 -0.79 12.88 9.63
C SER A 122 -1.36 12.53 11.00
N LYS A 123 -1.55 13.53 11.87
CA LYS A 123 -2.04 13.37 13.24
C LYS A 123 -3.54 13.67 13.33
N GLN A 124 -4.29 12.74 13.92
CA GLN A 124 -5.74 12.86 14.09
C GLN A 124 -6.14 14.12 14.89
N THR A 125 -5.42 14.41 15.98
CA THR A 125 -5.65 15.60 16.82
C THR A 125 -5.51 16.90 16.02
N SER A 126 -4.50 16.99 15.16
CA SER A 126 -4.28 18.15 14.30
C SER A 126 -5.36 18.28 13.21
N ALA A 127 -5.89 17.15 12.72
CA ALA A 127 -7.02 17.16 11.79
C ALA A 127 -8.28 17.72 12.47
N PHE A 128 -8.63 17.24 13.67
CA PHE A 128 -9.77 17.79 14.42
C PHE A 128 -9.60 19.27 14.78
N LEU A 129 -8.39 19.71 15.12
CA LEU A 129 -8.12 21.13 15.35
C LEU A 129 -8.34 21.95 14.07
N GLY A 130 -7.86 21.49 12.92
CA GLY A 130 -8.11 22.13 11.63
C GLY A 130 -9.59 22.21 11.28
N LEU A 131 -10.34 21.13 11.49
CA LEU A 131 -11.80 21.10 11.29
C LEU A 131 -12.52 22.08 12.21
N ALA A 132 -12.12 22.15 13.48
CA ALA A 132 -12.67 23.11 14.43
C ALA A 132 -12.41 24.56 13.99
N ILE A 133 -11.22 24.86 13.45
CA ILE A 133 -10.92 26.19 12.89
C ILE A 133 -11.85 26.51 11.71
N VAL A 134 -12.02 25.60 10.75
CA VAL A 134 -12.93 25.81 9.61
C VAL A 134 -14.37 26.03 10.08
N ALA A 135 -14.83 25.23 11.05
CA ALA A 135 -16.16 25.37 11.64
C ALA A 135 -16.37 26.70 12.36
N ILE A 136 -15.37 27.15 13.13
CA ILE A 136 -15.41 28.44 13.84
C ILE A 136 -15.45 29.59 12.83
N VAL A 137 -14.65 29.52 11.75
CA VAL A 137 -14.68 30.52 10.67
C VAL A 137 -16.07 30.61 10.06
N GLY A 138 -16.64 29.47 9.63
CA GLY A 138 -17.99 29.45 9.05
C GLY A 138 -19.09 29.88 10.03
N ALA A 139 -18.94 29.57 11.33
CA ALA A 139 -19.87 29.99 12.37
C ALA A 139 -19.82 31.50 12.62
N ILE A 140 -18.61 32.06 12.80
CA ILE A 140 -18.42 33.49 13.04
C ILE A 140 -18.96 34.27 11.85
N GLU A 141 -18.59 33.88 10.64
CA GLU A 141 -19.04 34.56 9.43
C GLU A 141 -20.56 34.47 9.26
N GLY A 142 -21.14 33.26 9.42
CA GLY A 142 -22.57 33.07 9.31
C GLY A 142 -23.38 33.85 10.35
N LEU A 143 -22.85 33.99 11.57
CA LEU A 143 -23.45 34.83 12.62
C LEU A 143 -23.34 36.33 12.30
N LEU A 144 -22.18 36.80 11.82
CA LEU A 144 -21.98 38.20 11.42
C LEU A 144 -22.92 38.59 10.27
N LEU A 145 -23.15 37.68 9.33
CA LEU A 145 -24.04 37.87 8.19
C LEU A 145 -25.53 37.62 8.52
N HIS A 146 -25.86 37.26 9.76
CA HIS A 146 -27.24 36.96 10.20
C HIS A 146 -27.93 35.91 9.31
N LEU A 147 -27.19 34.89 8.90
CA LEU A 147 -27.69 33.84 8.02
C LEU A 147 -28.79 33.01 8.69
N ASN A 148 -29.68 32.44 7.89
CA ASN A 148 -30.68 31.50 8.39
C ASN A 148 -30.00 30.26 9.00
N GLY A 149 -30.73 29.55 9.87
CA GLY A 149 -30.20 28.40 10.61
C GLY A 149 -29.67 27.28 9.71
N TRP A 150 -30.26 27.07 8.53
CA TRP A 150 -29.81 26.05 7.57
C TRP A 150 -28.46 26.40 6.95
N THR A 151 -28.28 27.64 6.51
CA THR A 151 -27.02 28.10 5.91
C THR A 151 -25.91 28.10 6.96
N LEU A 152 -26.21 28.51 8.19
CA LEU A 152 -25.27 28.41 9.31
C LEU A 152 -24.88 26.96 9.61
N PHE A 153 -25.84 26.04 9.58
CA PHE A 153 -25.57 24.61 9.72
C PHE A 153 -24.64 24.09 8.62
N TYR A 154 -24.87 24.44 7.36
CA TYR A 154 -24.02 24.02 6.24
C TYR A 154 -22.66 24.72 6.20
N ALA A 155 -22.54 25.93 6.76
CA ALA A 155 -21.27 26.66 6.86
C ALA A 155 -20.38 26.15 8.00
N ALA A 156 -20.96 25.73 9.13
CA ALA A 156 -20.21 25.45 10.36
C ALA A 156 -20.26 23.98 10.82
N VAL A 157 -21.44 23.37 10.83
CA VAL A 157 -21.65 22.05 11.45
C VAL A 157 -21.46 20.92 10.44
N PHE A 158 -22.04 21.05 9.26
CA PHE A 158 -21.95 20.02 8.23
C PHE A 158 -20.51 19.73 7.76
N PRO A 159 -19.62 20.73 7.57
CA PRO A 159 -18.21 20.48 7.25
C PRO A 159 -17.50 19.65 8.33
N MET A 160 -17.83 19.84 9.62
CA MET A 160 -17.29 19.03 10.72
C MET A 160 -17.73 17.57 10.63
N ILE A 161 -18.99 17.31 10.28
CA ILE A 161 -19.52 15.95 10.14
C ILE A 161 -18.76 15.22 9.02
N ILE A 162 -18.65 15.85 7.85
CA ILE A 162 -17.93 15.29 6.70
C ILE A 162 -16.44 15.12 7.02
N GLY A 163 -15.81 16.13 7.60
CA GLY A 163 -14.39 16.08 7.97
C GLY A 163 -14.08 15.02 9.04
N ALA A 164 -14.95 14.85 10.04
CA ALA A 164 -14.79 13.82 11.07
C ALA A 164 -14.90 12.41 10.47
N GLY A 165 -15.90 12.17 9.60
CA GLY A 165 -16.04 10.92 8.87
C GLY A 165 -14.79 10.60 8.03
N ASN A 166 -14.29 11.60 7.29
CA ASN A 166 -13.07 11.46 6.48
C ASN A 166 -11.80 11.29 7.33
N THR A 167 -11.77 11.82 8.55
CA THR A 167 -10.66 11.60 9.50
C THR A 167 -10.55 10.14 9.89
N VAL A 168 -11.67 9.52 10.28
CA VAL A 168 -11.72 8.08 10.60
C VAL A 168 -11.38 7.24 9.37
N PHE A 169 -11.91 7.61 8.20
CA PHE A 169 -11.62 6.91 6.95
C PHE A 169 -10.13 7.00 6.57
N ALA A 170 -9.54 8.20 6.64
CA ALA A 170 -8.12 8.42 6.36
C ALA A 170 -7.23 7.62 7.31
N GLU A 171 -7.57 7.55 8.60
CA GLU A 171 -6.85 6.76 9.58
C GLU A 171 -6.94 5.26 9.31
N ARG A 172 -8.15 4.74 9.04
CA ARG A 172 -8.35 3.34 8.65
C ARG A 172 -7.53 2.97 7.42
N ASN A 173 -7.51 3.82 6.39
CA ASN A 173 -6.70 3.59 5.20
C ASN A 173 -5.20 3.59 5.51
N ARG A 174 -4.71 4.49 6.38
CA ARG A 174 -3.31 4.48 6.83
C ARG A 174 -2.97 3.20 7.57
N MET A 175 -3.84 2.73 8.47
CA MET A 175 -3.65 1.48 9.21
C MET A 175 -3.64 0.27 8.29
N ASN A 176 -4.60 0.17 7.36
CA ASN A 176 -4.65 -0.92 6.39
C ASN A 176 -3.41 -0.97 5.49
N ARG A 177 -2.89 0.19 5.08
CA ARG A 177 -1.61 0.25 4.32
C ARG A 177 -0.42 -0.21 5.15
N LYS A 178 -0.36 0.17 6.42
CA LYS A 178 0.70 -0.31 7.34
C LYS A 178 0.62 -1.82 7.53
N LEU A 179 -0.59 -2.35 7.74
CA LEU A 179 -0.82 -3.78 7.90
C LEU A 179 -0.42 -4.56 6.64
N ARG A 180 -0.81 -4.07 5.45
CA ARG A 180 -0.42 -4.70 4.19
C ARG A 180 1.10 -4.75 4.02
N LYS A 181 1.79 -3.63 4.28
CA LYS A 181 3.26 -3.58 4.23
C LYS A 181 3.91 -4.53 5.26
N ALA A 182 3.35 -4.61 6.46
CA ALA A 182 3.85 -5.52 7.49
C ALA A 182 3.67 -6.99 7.08
N ASN A 183 2.53 -7.34 6.48
CA ASN A 183 2.28 -8.69 5.97
C ASN A 183 3.22 -9.03 4.80
N GLU A 184 3.45 -8.11 3.87
CA GLU A 184 4.42 -8.28 2.77
C GLU A 184 5.83 -8.54 3.32
N GLU A 185 6.22 -7.82 4.38
CA GLU A 185 7.51 -8.02 5.04
C GLU A 185 7.60 -9.37 5.77
N ILE A 186 6.55 -9.77 6.49
CA ILE A 186 6.50 -11.08 7.16
C ILE A 186 6.61 -12.21 6.12
N GLU A 187 5.92 -12.12 4.99
CA GLU A 187 6.00 -13.10 3.92
C GLU A 187 7.41 -13.18 3.34
N HIS A 188 8.06 -12.02 3.14
CA HIS A 188 9.44 -11.96 2.67
C HIS A 188 10.40 -12.61 3.66
N LEU A 189 10.31 -12.27 4.94
CA LEU A 189 11.15 -12.85 6.00
C LEU A 189 10.93 -14.35 6.15
N ALA A 190 9.69 -14.83 6.05
CA ALA A 190 9.39 -16.26 6.09
C ALA A 190 10.05 -17.00 4.92
N LYS A 191 10.01 -16.45 3.70
CA LYS A 191 10.70 -17.01 2.53
C LYS A 191 12.21 -17.05 2.71
N VAL A 192 12.81 -16.02 3.30
CA VAL A 192 14.26 -15.98 3.57
C VAL A 192 14.64 -16.99 4.65
N ALA A 193 13.91 -17.03 5.76
CA ALA A 193 14.15 -17.98 6.85
C ALA A 193 14.05 -19.43 6.37
N GLU A 194 13.07 -19.73 5.51
CA GLU A 194 12.94 -21.07 4.94
C GLU A 194 14.11 -21.40 4.00
N ARG A 195 14.57 -20.45 3.19
CA ARG A 195 15.77 -20.63 2.36
C ARG A 195 17.03 -20.88 3.19
N GLU A 196 17.19 -20.20 4.32
CA GLU A 196 18.32 -20.44 5.23
C GLU A 196 18.23 -21.80 5.90
N ARG A 197 17.03 -22.23 6.30
CA ARG A 197 16.79 -23.58 6.82
C ARG A 197 17.17 -24.64 5.80
N ILE A 198 16.71 -24.50 4.56
CA ILE A 198 17.08 -25.37 3.42
C ILE A 198 18.59 -25.45 3.25
N ALA A 199 19.26 -24.29 3.24
CA ALA A 199 20.71 -24.23 3.06
C ALA A 199 21.47 -24.94 4.19
N ARG A 200 20.99 -24.83 5.44
CA ARG A 200 21.57 -25.53 6.59
C ARG A 200 21.38 -27.04 6.49
N ASP A 201 20.17 -27.50 6.23
CA ASP A 201 19.87 -28.93 6.09
C ASP A 201 20.71 -29.56 4.96
N LEU A 202 20.86 -28.85 3.82
CA LEU A 202 21.72 -29.28 2.71
C LEU A 202 23.19 -29.28 3.11
N HIS A 203 23.67 -28.29 3.85
CA HIS A 203 25.05 -28.22 4.32
C HIS A 203 25.38 -29.35 5.28
N ASP A 204 24.49 -29.68 6.21
CA ASP A 204 24.71 -30.74 7.20
C ASP A 204 24.81 -32.12 6.52
N VAL A 205 23.90 -32.41 5.57
CA VAL A 205 23.94 -33.66 4.77
C VAL A 205 25.20 -33.73 3.92
N LEU A 206 25.56 -32.64 3.22
CA LEU A 206 26.74 -32.61 2.36
C LEU A 206 28.04 -32.68 3.15
N GLY A 207 28.15 -31.93 4.25
CA GLY A 207 29.36 -31.81 5.06
C GLY A 207 29.78 -33.14 5.69
N HIS A 208 28.82 -33.90 6.21
CA HIS A 208 29.10 -35.23 6.75
C HIS A 208 29.60 -36.18 5.67
N THR A 209 28.90 -36.26 4.53
CA THR A 209 29.24 -37.19 3.46
C THR A 209 30.60 -36.87 2.83
N LEU A 210 30.91 -35.58 2.61
CA LEU A 210 32.21 -35.16 2.11
C LEU A 210 33.35 -35.51 3.09
N SER A 211 33.08 -35.47 4.40
CA SER A 211 34.06 -35.88 5.41
C SER A 211 34.36 -37.39 5.32
N VAL A 212 33.32 -38.22 5.15
CA VAL A 212 33.48 -39.67 4.94
C VAL A 212 34.24 -39.98 3.65
N ILE A 213 33.90 -39.30 2.55
CA ILE A 213 34.59 -39.43 1.27
C ILE A 213 36.09 -39.11 1.43
N THR A 214 36.40 -38.02 2.14
CA THR A 214 37.80 -37.61 2.40
C THR A 214 38.54 -38.68 3.18
N LEU A 215 37.98 -39.18 4.29
CA LEU A 215 38.61 -40.20 5.13
C LEU A 215 38.82 -41.53 4.39
N LYS A 216 37.85 -41.99 3.59
CA LYS A 216 38.00 -43.22 2.79
C LYS A 216 39.01 -43.05 1.66
N SER A 217 39.05 -41.88 1.02
CA SER A 217 40.05 -41.58 -0.02
C SER A 217 41.47 -41.58 0.56
N GLU A 218 41.67 -41.01 1.75
CA GLU A 218 42.95 -41.08 2.46
C GLU A 218 43.35 -42.51 2.83
N LEU A 219 42.39 -43.34 3.26
CA LEU A 219 42.63 -44.75 3.58
C LEU A 219 43.02 -45.55 2.34
N ALA A 220 42.31 -45.37 1.22
CA ALA A 220 42.66 -45.99 -0.05
C ALA A 220 44.09 -45.63 -0.48
N GLY A 221 44.47 -44.35 -0.36
CA GLY A 221 45.83 -43.88 -0.63
C GLY A 221 46.90 -44.57 0.22
N LYS A 222 46.64 -44.78 1.52
CA LYS A 222 47.56 -45.48 2.45
C LYS A 222 47.65 -46.99 2.18
N LEU A 223 46.62 -47.60 1.59
CA LEU A 223 46.57 -49.04 1.31
C LEU A 223 47.12 -49.41 -0.07
N MET A 224 47.32 -48.45 -0.97
CA MET A 224 47.65 -48.68 -2.38
C MET A 224 48.85 -49.61 -2.61
N ASP A 225 49.90 -49.50 -1.80
CA ASP A 225 51.10 -50.33 -1.90
C ASP A 225 51.06 -51.60 -1.02
N ARG A 226 50.23 -51.59 0.03
CA ARG A 226 50.21 -52.65 1.07
C ARG A 226 49.10 -53.69 0.85
N ASP A 227 47.94 -53.24 0.39
CA ASP A 227 46.76 -54.04 0.13
C ASP A 227 45.95 -53.42 -1.02
N PRO A 228 46.37 -53.66 -2.28
CA PRO A 228 45.76 -53.06 -3.46
C PRO A 228 44.29 -53.44 -3.64
N GLN A 229 43.90 -54.65 -3.20
CA GLN A 229 42.53 -55.13 -3.30
C GLN A 229 41.60 -54.37 -2.37
N ARG A 230 42.03 -54.13 -1.13
CA ARG A 230 41.28 -53.31 -0.18
C ARG A 230 41.26 -51.84 -0.57
N ALA A 231 42.34 -51.31 -1.14
CA ALA A 231 42.36 -49.95 -1.71
C ALA A 231 41.31 -49.78 -2.82
N ALA A 232 41.17 -50.76 -3.72
CA ALA A 232 40.16 -50.74 -4.76
C ALA A 232 38.72 -50.77 -4.21
N GLN A 233 38.47 -51.52 -3.12
CA GLN A 233 37.17 -51.53 -2.44
C GLN A 233 36.82 -50.16 -1.85
N GLU A 234 37.75 -49.51 -1.15
CA GLU A 234 37.52 -48.16 -0.60
C GLU A 234 37.21 -47.12 -1.69
N ILE A 235 37.87 -47.21 -2.86
CA ILE A 235 37.56 -46.33 -4.00
C ILE A 235 36.15 -46.59 -4.55
N HIS A 236 35.73 -47.86 -4.67
CA HIS A 236 34.38 -48.18 -5.13
C HIS A 236 33.32 -47.66 -4.15
N GLU A 237 33.54 -47.80 -2.85
CA GLU A 237 32.65 -47.25 -1.83
C GLU A 237 32.59 -45.71 -1.88
N VAL A 238 33.71 -45.04 -2.12
CA VAL A 238 33.72 -43.57 -2.35
C VAL A 238 32.86 -43.19 -3.56
N GLU A 239 32.93 -43.94 -4.66
CA GLU A 239 32.09 -43.71 -5.84
C GLU A 239 30.60 -43.85 -5.51
N GLU A 240 30.20 -44.94 -4.85
CA GLU A 240 28.82 -45.19 -4.45
C GLU A 240 28.29 -44.11 -3.52
N ILE A 241 29.04 -43.77 -2.46
CA ILE A 241 28.67 -42.72 -1.50
C ILE A 241 28.52 -41.36 -2.22
N SER A 242 29.42 -41.04 -3.15
CA SER A 242 29.36 -39.80 -3.91
C SER A 242 28.14 -39.74 -4.83
N ARG A 243 27.81 -40.84 -5.52
CA ARG A 243 26.61 -40.93 -6.37
C ARG A 243 25.33 -40.81 -5.54
N GLN A 244 25.28 -41.48 -4.39
CA GLN A 244 24.13 -41.43 -3.49
C GLN A 244 23.92 -40.00 -2.95
N ALA A 245 24.98 -39.35 -2.45
CA ALA A 245 24.91 -37.97 -1.96
C ALA A 245 24.39 -36.99 -3.02
N LEU A 246 24.82 -37.17 -4.27
CA LEU A 246 24.38 -36.33 -5.38
C LEU A 246 22.91 -36.57 -5.74
N SER A 247 22.41 -37.80 -5.53
CA SER A 247 20.98 -38.11 -5.63
C SER A 247 20.20 -37.47 -4.50
N ASP A 248 20.66 -37.62 -3.25
CA ASP A 248 19.99 -37.08 -2.05
C ASP A 248 19.87 -35.55 -2.12
N VAL A 249 20.89 -34.85 -2.61
CA VAL A 249 20.83 -33.39 -2.85
C VAL A 249 19.83 -33.06 -3.94
N ARG A 250 19.79 -33.83 -5.03
CA ARG A 250 18.86 -33.60 -6.13
C ARG A 250 17.42 -33.84 -5.69
N ASP A 251 17.19 -34.85 -4.87
CA ASP A 251 15.89 -35.18 -4.29
C ASP A 251 15.49 -34.20 -3.17
N ALA A 252 16.44 -33.68 -2.40
CA ALA A 252 16.18 -32.59 -1.45
C ALA A 252 15.79 -31.29 -2.19
N ILE A 253 16.52 -30.90 -3.23
CA ILE A 253 16.19 -29.72 -4.05
C ILE A 253 14.86 -29.90 -4.79
N ARG A 254 14.58 -31.11 -5.32
CA ARG A 254 13.28 -31.44 -5.94
C ARG A 254 12.17 -31.48 -4.91
N GLY A 255 12.41 -32.10 -3.76
CA GLY A 255 11.55 -32.18 -2.58
C GLY A 255 11.14 -30.80 -2.05
N TYR A 256 12.11 -29.87 -1.98
CA TYR A 256 11.87 -28.47 -1.64
C TYR A 256 11.09 -27.71 -2.72
N ARG A 257 11.25 -28.09 -3.99
CA ARG A 257 10.37 -27.61 -5.08
C ARG A 257 8.99 -28.28 -5.08
N SER A 258 8.89 -29.51 -4.57
CA SER A 258 7.71 -30.36 -4.66
C SER A 258 6.89 -30.41 -3.39
N GLN A 259 7.32 -29.83 -2.27
CA GLN A 259 6.46 -29.42 -1.13
C GLN A 259 5.54 -28.23 -1.50
N GLY A 260 5.15 -28.13 -2.77
CA GLY A 260 3.95 -27.40 -3.16
C GLY A 260 2.70 -28.18 -2.77
N LEU A 261 1.58 -27.47 -2.71
CA LEU A 261 0.23 -27.95 -2.35
C LEU A 261 -0.12 -29.37 -2.82
N LEU A 262 0.35 -29.79 -4.00
CA LEU A 262 0.11 -31.11 -4.57
C LEU A 262 0.71 -32.27 -3.76
N ALA A 263 1.93 -32.13 -3.21
CA ALA A 263 2.52 -33.21 -2.41
C ALA A 263 1.86 -33.33 -1.03
N GLU A 264 1.45 -32.21 -0.43
CA GLU A 264 0.69 -32.23 0.83
C GLU A 264 -0.73 -32.74 0.64
N LEU A 265 -1.39 -32.44 -0.49
CA LEU A 265 -2.67 -33.06 -0.85
C LEU A 265 -2.53 -34.58 -1.06
N ALA A 266 -1.45 -35.03 -1.71
CA ALA A 266 -1.19 -36.46 -1.89
C ALA A 266 -0.93 -37.18 -0.55
N ARG A 267 -0.17 -36.56 0.36
CA ARG A 267 0.04 -37.09 1.73
C ARG A 267 -1.27 -37.14 2.51
N ALA A 268 -2.02 -36.03 2.56
CA ALA A 268 -3.28 -35.94 3.29
C ALA A 268 -4.31 -36.96 2.79
N LYS A 269 -4.41 -37.14 1.47
CA LYS A 269 -5.24 -38.17 0.85
C LYS A 269 -4.84 -39.57 1.32
N SER A 270 -3.55 -39.92 1.23
CA SER A 270 -3.05 -41.24 1.64
C SER A 270 -3.30 -41.51 3.13
N THR A 271 -3.13 -40.52 4.01
CA THR A 271 -3.40 -40.68 5.45
C THR A 271 -4.89 -40.93 5.73
N LEU A 272 -5.79 -40.19 5.07
CA LEU A 272 -7.24 -40.34 5.24
C LEU A 272 -7.76 -41.67 4.65
N GLU A 273 -7.22 -42.10 3.51
CA GLU A 273 -7.54 -43.43 2.94
C GLU A 273 -7.07 -44.57 3.85
N THR A 274 -5.91 -44.42 4.49
CA THR A 274 -5.41 -45.39 5.49
C THR A 274 -6.33 -45.46 6.72
N ALA A 275 -7.00 -44.36 7.06
CA ALA A 275 -8.01 -44.32 8.11
C ALA A 275 -9.40 -44.84 7.67
N GLY A 276 -9.52 -45.36 6.44
CA GLY A 276 -10.77 -45.91 5.89
C GLY A 276 -11.74 -44.84 5.37
N VAL A 277 -11.28 -43.60 5.19
CA VAL A 277 -12.08 -42.50 4.63
C VAL A 277 -11.82 -42.41 3.13
N THR A 278 -12.85 -42.58 2.32
CA THR A 278 -12.76 -42.39 0.86
C THR A 278 -12.60 -40.91 0.53
N VAL A 279 -11.52 -40.54 -0.16
CA VAL A 279 -11.17 -39.14 -0.44
C VAL A 279 -11.07 -38.93 -1.95
N GLU A 280 -12.00 -38.15 -2.49
CA GLU A 280 -11.86 -37.56 -3.82
C GLU A 280 -11.16 -36.20 -3.70
N CYS A 281 -10.09 -36.03 -4.47
CA CYS A 281 -9.29 -34.81 -4.47
C CYS A 281 -9.09 -34.38 -5.92
N ASP A 282 -9.68 -33.23 -6.28
CA ASP A 282 -9.61 -32.66 -7.62
C ASP A 282 -8.69 -31.44 -7.60
N ALA A 283 -7.40 -31.67 -7.82
CA ALA A 283 -6.38 -30.62 -7.84
C ALA A 283 -5.89 -30.42 -9.28
N ALA A 284 -6.29 -29.31 -9.90
CA ALA A 284 -5.85 -28.96 -11.24
C ALA A 284 -4.30 -28.85 -11.29
N ALA A 285 -3.66 -29.72 -12.06
CA ALA A 285 -2.19 -29.83 -12.14
C ALA A 285 -1.48 -28.63 -12.83
N SER A 286 -2.21 -27.59 -13.21
CA SER A 286 -1.65 -26.41 -13.86
C SER A 286 -2.39 -25.14 -13.45
N VAL A 287 -1.79 -24.39 -12.51
CA VAL A 287 -2.10 -22.96 -12.35
C VAL A 287 -1.07 -22.20 -13.18
N ASN A 288 -1.47 -21.75 -14.37
CA ASN A 288 -0.70 -20.75 -15.11
C ASN A 288 -0.99 -19.39 -14.46
N ILE A 289 -0.04 -18.89 -13.67
CA ILE A 289 -0.11 -17.53 -13.14
C ILE A 289 0.33 -16.58 -14.27
N PRO A 290 -0.42 -15.50 -14.57
CA PRO A 290 0.01 -14.49 -15.53
C PRO A 290 1.29 -13.74 -15.10
#